data_AF-A0A679IV60-F1
#
_entry.id   AF-A0A679IV60-F1
#
_cell.length_a   1.000
_cell.length_b   1.000
_cell.length_c   1.000
_cell.angle_alpha   90.00
_cell.angle_beta   90.00
_cell.angle_gamma   90.00
#
_symmetry.space_group_name_H-M   'P 1'
#
loop_
_entity.id
_entity.type
_entity.pdbx_description
1 polymer ?
#
loop_
_entity_poly.entity_id
_entity_poly.type
_entity_poly.pdbx_seq_one_letter_code
_entity_poly.pdbx_strand_id
1 'polypeptide(L)'
;MQKAWLKALGPRETDRWLVRREGPAPEPQWVTVDGTRYLLHAFCKPHDCHDNNAIALYDQGSGGIYGLVQRDGRNKLVGAPPPALAPQLERLWREQWRQKN
;
A
#
# COMPACT_ATOMS: atom_id res chain seq x y z
N MET A 1 0.86 -1.77 13.33
CA MET A 1 1.04 -1.57 11.88
C MET A 1 2.26 -2.26 11.29
N GLN A 2 3.50 -2.00 11.74
CA GLN A 2 4.70 -2.57 11.07
C GLN A 2 4.71 -4.10 11.00
N LYS A 3 4.38 -4.81 12.10
CA LYS A 3 4.27 -6.28 12.10
C LYS A 3 3.24 -6.81 11.09
N ALA A 4 2.08 -6.17 11.00
CA ALA A 4 1.03 -6.54 10.05
C ALA A 4 1.47 -6.28 8.59
N TRP A 5 2.23 -5.22 8.35
CA TRP A 5 2.79 -4.91 7.03
C TRP A 5 3.83 -5.94 6.60
N LEU A 6 4.75 -6.32 7.48
CA LEU A 6 5.73 -7.37 7.22
C LEU A 6 5.05 -8.71 6.93
N LYS A 7 3.99 -9.03 7.66
CA LYS A 7 3.15 -10.21 7.39
C LYS A 7 2.50 -10.13 6.01
N ALA A 8 2.00 -8.95 5.61
CA ALA A 8 1.37 -8.74 4.31
C ALA A 8 2.35 -8.88 3.14
N LEU A 9 3.58 -8.36 3.28
CA LEU A 9 4.67 -8.50 2.31
C LEU A 9 5.11 -9.95 2.13
N GLY A 10 5.08 -10.73 3.22
CA GLY A 10 5.54 -12.11 3.26
C GLY A 10 7.04 -12.24 3.55
N PRO A 11 7.52 -13.46 3.84
CA PRO A 11 8.86 -13.69 4.39
C PRO A 11 10.00 -13.51 3.38
N ARG A 12 9.69 -13.37 2.09
CA ARG A 12 10.69 -13.25 1.01
C ARG A 12 10.98 -11.81 0.63
N GLU A 13 10.24 -10.83 1.18
CA GLU A 13 10.50 -9.43 0.87
C GLU A 13 11.72 -8.93 1.63
N THR A 14 12.72 -8.43 0.90
CA THR A 14 13.99 -7.96 1.45
C THR A 14 14.29 -6.51 1.09
N ASP A 15 13.49 -5.90 0.20
CA ASP A 15 13.71 -4.52 -0.19
C ASP A 15 13.47 -3.60 1.00
N ARG A 16 14.56 -2.95 1.42
CA ARG A 16 14.60 -2.14 2.63
C ARG A 16 13.53 -1.05 2.65
N TRP A 17 13.28 -0.40 1.51
CA TRP A 17 12.28 0.67 1.40
C TRP A 17 10.85 0.14 1.64
N LEU A 18 10.54 -1.11 1.29
CA LEU A 18 9.27 -1.76 1.60
C LEU A 18 9.21 -2.22 3.06
N VAL A 19 10.23 -2.96 3.51
CA VAL A 19 10.29 -3.54 4.86
C VAL A 19 10.22 -2.47 5.95
N ARG A 20 10.90 -1.34 5.72
CA ARG A 20 10.97 -0.23 6.67
C ARG A 20 10.01 0.91 6.34
N ARG A 21 9.39 0.89 5.15
CA ARG A 21 8.55 1.99 4.63
C ARG A 21 9.35 3.30 4.60
N GLU A 22 10.58 3.21 4.12
CA GLU A 22 11.49 4.35 4.00
C GLU A 22 11.16 5.14 2.73
N GLY A 23 11.31 6.46 2.81
CA GLY A 23 11.20 7.38 1.68
C GLY A 23 10.05 8.37 1.83
N PRO A 24 9.78 9.17 0.79
CA PRO A 24 8.72 10.15 0.81
C PRO A 24 7.36 9.46 1.03
N ALA A 25 6.63 9.96 2.03
CA ALA A 25 5.32 9.46 2.42
C ALA A 25 4.40 10.66 2.64
N PRO A 26 3.31 10.81 1.88
CA PRO A 26 2.28 11.78 2.21
C PRO A 26 1.62 11.45 3.55
N GLU A 27 0.91 12.43 4.12
CA GLU A 27 0.17 12.22 5.35
C GLU A 27 -0.87 11.10 5.18
N PRO A 28 -1.01 10.17 6.14
CA PRO A 28 -2.02 9.13 6.08
C PRO A 28 -3.43 9.70 5.96
N GLN A 29 -4.29 9.04 5.18
CA GLN A 29 -5.67 9.49 4.93
C GLN A 29 -6.67 8.42 5.34
N TRP A 30 -7.83 8.84 5.85
CA TRP A 30 -8.95 7.92 6.05
C TRP A 30 -9.69 7.73 4.74
N VAL A 31 -9.92 6.47 4.36
CA VAL A 31 -10.72 6.11 3.19
C VAL A 31 -11.79 5.10 3.58
N THR A 32 -12.94 5.17 2.93
CA THR A 32 -14.02 4.19 3.10
C THR A 32 -14.13 3.38 1.83
N VAL A 33 -14.08 2.06 1.96
CA VAL A 33 -14.26 1.10 0.86
C VAL A 33 -15.34 0.12 1.28
N ASP A 34 -16.42 0.04 0.50
CA ASP A 34 -17.57 -0.85 0.75
C ASP A 34 -18.09 -0.78 2.20
N GLY A 35 -18.20 0.45 2.73
CA GLY A 35 -18.68 0.71 4.10
C GLY A 35 -17.66 0.44 5.21
N THR A 36 -16.48 -0.10 4.90
CA THR A 36 -15.39 -0.31 5.86
C THR A 36 -14.40 0.84 5.81
N ARG A 37 -14.02 1.35 7.00
CA ARG A 37 -13.07 2.47 7.12
C ARG A 37 -11.65 1.93 7.28
N TYR A 38 -10.75 2.43 6.44
CA TYR A 38 -9.33 2.07 6.42
C TYR A 38 -8.46 3.31 6.59
N LEU A 39 -7.30 3.13 7.23
CA LEU A 39 -6.23 4.11 7.19
C LEU A 39 -5.33 3.80 5.98
N LEU A 40 -5.36 4.68 4.98
CA LEU A 40 -4.48 4.65 3.82
C LEU A 40 -3.14 5.28 4.18
N HIS A 41 -2.08 4.52 3.97
CA HIS A 41 -0.72 4.99 4.06
C HIS A 41 0.01 4.72 2.75
N ALA A 42 0.55 5.77 2.16
CA ALA A 42 1.33 5.69 0.93
C ALA A 42 2.78 6.05 1.22
N PHE A 43 3.70 5.40 0.52
CA PHE A 43 5.13 5.69 0.60
C PHE A 43 5.82 5.20 -0.69
N CYS A 44 6.98 5.75 -0.99
CA CYS A 44 7.74 5.38 -2.17
C CYS A 44 9.22 5.21 -1.89
N LYS A 45 9.92 4.51 -2.78
CA LYS A 45 11.36 4.30 -2.68
C LYS A 45 12.10 5.65 -2.79
N PRO A 46 13.06 5.94 -1.89
CA PRO A 46 13.86 7.16 -1.97
C PRO A 46 14.50 7.34 -3.35
N HIS A 47 14.43 8.56 -3.89
CA HIS A 47 14.96 8.94 -5.21
C HIS A 47 14.31 8.24 -6.42
N ASP A 48 13.25 7.45 -6.22
CA ASP A 48 12.72 6.55 -7.26
C ASP A 48 11.19 6.36 -7.11
N CYS A 49 10.50 7.46 -6.82
CA CYS A 49 9.08 7.39 -6.45
C CYS A 49 8.15 7.09 -7.63
N HIS A 50 8.55 7.40 -8.85
CA HIS A 50 7.73 7.15 -10.03
C HIS A 50 7.61 5.65 -10.32
N ASP A 51 8.72 4.91 -10.21
CA ASP A 51 8.80 3.51 -10.63
C ASP A 51 8.72 2.51 -9.46
N ASN A 52 8.86 2.99 -8.22
CA ASN A 52 8.79 2.17 -7.03
C ASN A 52 8.02 2.87 -5.91
N ASN A 53 6.74 2.50 -5.76
CA ASN A 53 5.86 3.06 -4.75
C ASN A 53 4.85 2.02 -4.24
N ALA A 54 4.22 2.33 -3.11
CA ALA A 54 3.28 1.43 -2.48
C ALA A 54 2.16 2.19 -1.76
N ILE A 55 1.05 1.48 -1.58
CA ILE A 55 0.00 1.85 -0.64
C ILE A 55 -0.29 0.69 0.32
N ALA A 56 -0.69 1.03 1.54
CA ALA A 56 -1.15 0.10 2.56
C ALA A 56 -2.46 0.62 3.16
N LEU A 57 -3.49 -0.21 3.13
CA LEU A 57 -4.76 -0.02 3.83
C LEU A 57 -4.73 -0.80 5.12
N TYR A 58 -4.79 -0.08 6.25
CA TYR A 58 -4.95 -0.68 7.56
C TYR A 58 -6.42 -0.70 7.97
N ASP A 59 -6.94 -1.89 8.20
CA ASP A 59 -8.26 -2.10 8.78
C ASP A 59 -8.16 -2.02 10.31
N GLN A 60 -8.78 -1.01 10.91
CA GLN A 60 -8.75 -0.86 12.37
C GLN A 60 -9.64 -1.88 13.09
N GLY A 61 -10.66 -2.44 12.41
CA GLY A 61 -11.55 -3.42 12.99
C GLY A 61 -10.87 -4.79 13.11
N SER A 62 -10.30 -5.29 12.01
CA SER A 62 -9.63 -6.60 11.99
C SER A 62 -8.14 -6.57 12.35
N GLY A 63 -7.51 -5.39 12.30
CA GLY A 63 -6.06 -5.24 12.42
C GLY A 63 -5.29 -5.72 11.17
N GLY A 64 -5.99 -6.07 10.09
CA GLY A 64 -5.42 -6.51 8.82
C GLY A 64 -4.75 -5.37 8.05
N ILE A 65 -3.76 -5.72 7.22
CA ILE A 65 -3.20 -4.81 6.22
C ILE A 65 -3.30 -5.45 4.85
N TYR A 66 -3.83 -4.66 3.91
CA TYR A 66 -3.90 -4.98 2.49
C TYR A 66 -3.14 -3.91 1.73
N GLY A 67 -2.44 -4.26 0.67
CA GLY A 67 -1.64 -3.27 -0.04
C GLY A 67 -1.43 -3.59 -1.51
N LEU A 68 -0.89 -2.60 -2.20
CA LEU A 68 -0.42 -2.71 -3.56
C LEU A 68 0.99 -2.12 -3.61
N VAL A 69 1.92 -2.91 -4.13
CA VAL A 69 3.31 -2.54 -4.36
C VAL A 69 3.52 -2.45 -5.86
N GLN A 70 3.99 -1.30 -6.33
CA GLN A 70 4.44 -1.11 -7.68
C GLN A 70 5.97 -1.18 -7.72
N ARG A 71 6.49 -2.03 -8.60
CA ARG A 71 7.93 -2.23 -8.86
C ARG A 71 8.12 -2.48 -10.34
N ASP A 72 9.08 -1.81 -10.95
CA ASP A 72 9.49 -2.04 -12.34
C ASP A 72 8.28 -2.06 -13.32
N GLY A 73 7.35 -1.12 -13.12
CA GLY A 73 6.14 -1.01 -13.94
C GLY A 73 5.05 -2.07 -13.69
N ARG A 74 5.21 -2.92 -12.67
CA ARG A 74 4.23 -3.98 -12.32
C ARG A 74 3.64 -3.76 -10.93
N ASN A 75 2.33 -3.94 -10.84
CA ASN A 75 1.59 -3.88 -9.59
C ASN A 75 1.42 -5.29 -9.01
N LYS A 76 1.68 -5.43 -7.70
CA LYS A 76 1.50 -6.67 -6.95
C LYS A 76 0.68 -6.39 -5.69
N LEU A 77 -0.36 -7.20 -5.48
CA LEU A 77 -1.15 -7.16 -4.25
C LEU A 77 -0.41 -7.87 -3.12
N VAL A 78 -0.51 -7.32 -1.90
CA VAL A 78 0.07 -7.86 -0.67
C VAL A 78 -0.98 -7.94 0.43
N GLY A 79 -0.82 -8.90 1.35
CA GLY A 79 -1.79 -9.13 2.44
C GLY A 79 -3.04 -9.91 2.04
N ALA A 80 -3.05 -10.54 0.86
CA ALA A 80 -4.17 -11.35 0.35
C ALA A 80 -5.54 -10.62 0.46
N PRO A 81 -5.70 -9.45 -0.20
CA PRO A 81 -6.95 -8.71 -0.14
C PRO A 81 -8.14 -9.54 -0.63
N PRO A 82 -9.33 -9.37 -0.03
CA PRO A 82 -10.56 -9.93 -0.59
C PRO A 82 -10.77 -9.48 -2.04
N PRO A 83 -11.41 -10.29 -2.90
CA PRO A 83 -11.61 -9.96 -4.32
C PRO A 83 -12.26 -8.60 -4.56
N ALA A 84 -13.16 -8.16 -3.68
CA ALA A 84 -13.80 -6.83 -3.77
C ALA A 84 -12.83 -5.67 -3.50
N LEU A 85 -11.82 -5.88 -2.67
CA LEU A 85 -10.85 -4.84 -2.27
C LEU A 85 -9.72 -4.66 -3.31
N ALA A 86 -9.38 -5.70 -4.07
CA ALA A 86 -8.34 -5.67 -5.08
C ALA A 86 -8.47 -4.52 -6.11
N PRO A 87 -9.63 -4.31 -6.79
CA PRO A 87 -9.78 -3.19 -7.73
C PRO A 87 -9.76 -1.82 -7.03
N GLN A 88 -10.19 -1.77 -5.77
CA GLN A 88 -10.18 -0.54 -4.97
C GLN A 88 -8.75 -0.13 -4.57
N LEU A 89 -7.88 -1.09 -4.24
CA LEU A 89 -6.46 -0.85 -4.04
C LEU A 89 -5.81 -0.25 -5.29
N GLU A 90 -6.13 -0.77 -6.47
CA GLU A 90 -5.59 -0.23 -7.72
C GLU A 90 -6.08 1.20 -8.02
N ARG A 91 -7.35 1.48 -7.75
CA ARG A 91 -7.92 2.84 -7.86
C ARG A 91 -7.21 3.81 -6.90
N LEU A 92 -7.14 3.48 -5.62
CA LEU A 92 -6.50 4.32 -4.60
C LEU A 92 -5.01 4.54 -4.89
N TRP A 93 -4.33 3.51 -5.42
CA TRP A 93 -2.94 3.63 -5.84
C TRP A 93 -2.78 4.63 -6.99
N ARG A 94 -3.64 4.57 -8.01
CA ARG A 94 -3.64 5.56 -9.10
C ARG A 94 -3.93 6.97 -8.60
N GLU A 95 -4.91 7.14 -7.73
CA GLU A 95 -5.24 8.43 -7.11
C GLU A 95 -4.03 9.03 -6.40
N GLN A 96 -3.31 8.21 -5.63
CA GLN A 96 -2.16 8.64 -4.88
C GLN A 96 -0.94 8.99 -5.74
N TRP A 97 -0.65 8.19 -6.76
CA TRP A 97 0.65 8.23 -7.46
C TRP A 97 0.57 8.67 -8.92
N ARG A 98 -0.60 8.62 -9.56
CA ARG A 98 -0.78 8.86 -11.00
C ARG A 98 -1.74 10.00 -11.32
N GLN A 99 -2.51 10.49 -10.35
CA GLN A 99 -3.56 11.48 -10.61
C GLN A 99 -3.05 12.94 -10.61
N LYS A 100 -1.73 13.16 -10.56
CA LYS A 100 -1.13 14.46 -10.87
C LYS A 100 -0.64 14.48 -12.32
N ASN A 101 -1.55 14.87 -13.21
CA ASN A 101 -1.21 15.60 -14.44
C ASN A 101 -1.81 17.00 -14.32
#